data_AF-S7NSQ7-F1
#
_entry.id   AF-S7NSQ7-F1
#
_cell.length_a   1.000
_cell.length_b   1.000
_cell.length_c   1.000
_cell.angle_alpha   90.00
_cell.angle_beta   90.00
_cell.angle_gamma   90.00
#
_symmetry.space_group_name_H-M   'P 1'
#
loop_
_entity.id
_entity.type
_entity.pdbx_description
1 polymer ?
#
loop_
_entity_poly.entity_id
_entity_poly.type
_entity_poly.pdbx_seq_one_letter_code
_entity_poly.pdbx_strand_id
1 'polypeptide(L)'
;MKRGKEPHKEPLAEGPAWKDAGLPLSTPSNEACKLFDATLTQYVKWTNDTALGGIEGCLAKLKAADPTFAMGHAIANGLVLIGTGSSVRLDRELALAVRNMVEMSKAQPLTPRERLHVRLDRQAPPSHSISSVLIGHRPCHVAPWLSVGL
;
A
#
# COMPACT_ATOMS: atom_id res chain seq x y z
N MET A 1 14.63 -1.96 -37.19
CA MET A 1 15.23 -2.57 -35.99
C MET A 1 14.97 -1.65 -34.79
N LYS A 2 13.84 -1.78 -34.09
CA LYS A 2 13.60 -1.02 -32.85
C LYS A 2 14.23 -1.80 -31.70
N ARG A 3 15.30 -1.24 -31.13
CA ARG A 3 16.00 -1.76 -29.96
C ARG A 3 14.98 -1.82 -28.82
N GLY A 4 14.62 -3.03 -28.39
CA GLY A 4 13.79 -3.23 -27.20
C GLY A 4 14.49 -2.58 -26.02
N LYS A 5 13.83 -1.60 -25.39
CA LYS A 5 14.26 -1.12 -24.09
C LYS A 5 13.93 -2.25 -23.11
N GLU A 6 14.97 -2.90 -22.57
CA GLU A 6 14.77 -3.74 -21.40
C GLU A 6 14.12 -2.91 -20.28
N PRO A 7 13.19 -3.48 -19.50
CA PRO A 7 12.62 -2.78 -18.37
C PRO A 7 13.74 -2.55 -17.35
N HIS A 8 14.09 -1.28 -17.16
CA HIS A 8 15.04 -0.85 -16.14
C HIS A 8 14.46 -1.24 -14.77
N LYS A 9 14.95 -2.35 -14.18
CA LYS A 9 14.60 -2.77 -12.82
C LYS A 9 15.25 -1.79 -11.85
N GLU A 10 14.45 -0.85 -11.35
CA GLU A 10 14.89 0.00 -10.24
C GLU A 10 15.09 -0.87 -8.98
N PRO A 11 16.14 -0.60 -8.18
CA PRO A 11 16.39 -1.35 -6.96
C PRO A 11 15.31 -1.06 -5.90
N LEU A 12 14.77 -2.12 -5.31
CA LEU A 12 13.74 -2.03 -4.26
C LEU A 12 14.32 -1.47 -2.96
N ALA A 13 13.57 -0.59 -2.30
CA ALA A 13 14.01 0.05 -1.06
C ALA A 13 14.05 -0.94 0.12
N GLU A 14 15.20 -0.96 0.80
CA GLU A 14 15.47 -1.71 2.02
C GLU A 14 15.04 -0.94 3.27
N GLY A 15 14.95 -1.62 4.42
CA GLY A 15 14.61 -0.98 5.70
C GLY A 15 15.44 0.27 6.03
N PRO A 16 16.78 0.26 5.85
CA PRO A 16 17.61 1.45 6.00
C PRO A 16 17.27 2.57 5.02
N ALA A 17 17.01 2.26 3.74
CA ALA A 17 16.68 3.27 2.73
C ALA A 17 15.37 4.01 3.06
N TRP A 18 14.35 3.30 3.58
CA TRP A 18 13.12 3.92 4.08
C TRP A 18 13.37 4.85 5.27
N LYS A 19 14.29 4.48 6.18
CA LYS A 19 14.69 5.33 7.31
C LYS A 19 15.44 6.58 6.86
N ASP A 20 16.39 6.43 5.94
CA ASP A 20 17.20 7.52 5.39
C ASP A 20 16.35 8.52 4.59
N ALA A 21 15.28 8.04 3.96
CA ALA A 21 14.27 8.88 3.32
C ALA A 21 13.30 9.56 4.31
N GLY A 22 13.47 9.38 5.62
CA GLY A 22 12.60 9.95 6.66
C GLY A 22 11.24 9.26 6.79
N LEU A 23 11.10 8.04 6.25
CA LEU A 23 9.86 7.26 6.21
C LEU A 23 10.03 5.90 6.89
N PRO A 24 10.45 5.84 8.17
CA PRO A 24 10.70 4.58 8.87
C PRO A 24 9.47 3.67 8.83
N LEU A 25 9.73 2.36 8.75
CA LEU A 25 8.74 1.29 8.82
C LEU A 25 8.91 0.51 10.14
N SER A 26 7.82 0.06 10.75
CA SER A 26 7.86 -0.73 11.99
C SER A 26 8.34 -2.16 11.78
N THR A 27 8.36 -2.66 10.54
CA THR A 27 8.81 -4.02 10.26
C THR A 27 10.32 -4.17 10.48
N PRO A 28 10.78 -5.24 11.16
CA PRO A 28 12.20 -5.60 11.21
C PRO A 28 12.65 -6.38 9.95
N SER A 29 11.72 -6.81 9.09
CA SER A 29 11.99 -7.67 7.95
C SER A 29 12.41 -6.85 6.74
N ASN A 30 13.67 -6.98 6.33
CA ASN A 30 14.16 -6.30 5.12
C ASN A 30 13.44 -6.78 3.85
N GLU A 31 13.07 -8.06 3.82
CA GLU A 31 12.28 -8.62 2.73
C GLU A 31 10.88 -7.99 2.68
N ALA A 32 10.25 -7.76 3.83
CA ALA A 32 8.97 -7.05 3.87
C ALA A 32 9.10 -5.60 3.37
N CYS A 33 10.18 -4.89 3.70
CA CYS A 33 10.46 -3.55 3.15
C CYS A 33 10.55 -3.55 1.62
N LYS A 34 11.29 -4.51 1.04
CA LYS A 34 11.45 -4.65 -0.41
C LYS A 34 10.13 -4.98 -1.10
N LEU A 35 9.37 -5.92 -0.57
CA LEU A 35 8.08 -6.33 -1.15
C LEU A 35 7.04 -5.22 -1.04
N PHE A 36 7.07 -4.43 0.03
CA PHE A 36 6.24 -3.25 0.17
C PHE A 36 6.59 -2.18 -0.86
N ASP A 37 7.88 -1.88 -1.04
CA ASP A 37 8.36 -0.97 -2.07
C ASP A 37 8.01 -1.45 -3.49
N ALA A 38 8.14 -2.76 -3.76
CA ALA A 38 7.73 -3.36 -5.03
C ALA A 38 6.23 -3.24 -5.28
N THR A 39 5.42 -3.40 -4.22
CA THR A 39 3.96 -3.23 -4.31
C THR A 39 3.61 -1.79 -4.64
N LEU A 40 4.20 -0.82 -3.93
CA LEU A 40 3.99 0.61 -4.19
C LEU A 40 4.46 1.01 -5.59
N THR A 41 5.63 0.56 -6.01
CA THR A 41 6.19 0.83 -7.33
C THR A 41 5.28 0.32 -8.43
N GLN A 42 4.81 -0.92 -8.33
CA GLN A 42 3.88 -1.50 -9.30
C GLN A 42 2.55 -0.74 -9.35
N TYR A 43 1.99 -0.42 -8.18
CA TYR A 43 0.73 0.33 -8.08
C TYR A 43 0.85 1.74 -8.70
N VAL A 44 1.89 2.49 -8.34
CA VAL A 44 2.10 3.87 -8.81
C VAL A 44 2.45 3.91 -10.30
N LYS A 45 3.25 2.96 -10.79
CA LYS A 45 3.64 2.91 -12.21
C LYS A 45 2.58 2.25 -13.09
N TRP A 46 1.50 1.74 -12.52
CA TRP A 46 0.50 0.94 -13.22
C TRP A 46 1.13 -0.24 -13.97
N THR A 47 2.05 -0.93 -13.30
CA THR A 47 2.74 -2.12 -13.83
C THR A 47 2.38 -3.37 -13.04
N ASN A 48 2.61 -4.53 -13.66
CA ASN A 48 2.36 -5.83 -13.05
C ASN A 48 3.55 -6.76 -13.38
N ASP A 49 4.54 -6.80 -12.50
CA ASP A 49 5.77 -7.56 -12.69
C ASP A 49 5.52 -9.05 -12.40
N THR A 50 5.38 -9.84 -13.46
CA THR A 50 5.12 -11.27 -13.38
C THR A 50 6.24 -12.05 -12.69
N ALA A 51 7.49 -11.56 -12.72
CA ALA A 51 8.60 -12.20 -12.01
C ALA A 51 8.44 -12.13 -10.49
N LEU A 52 7.74 -11.10 -10.00
CA LEU A 52 7.41 -10.96 -8.59
C LEU A 52 6.07 -11.61 -8.22
N GLY A 53 5.31 -12.07 -9.23
CA GLY A 53 3.93 -12.56 -9.08
C GLY A 53 2.90 -11.42 -9.09
N GLY A 54 3.28 -10.25 -9.59
CA GLY A 54 2.44 -9.07 -9.61
C GLY A 54 2.20 -8.45 -8.25
N ILE A 55 1.23 -7.54 -8.18
CA ILE A 55 0.81 -6.90 -6.91
C ILE A 55 0.31 -7.96 -5.93
N GLU A 56 -0.55 -8.89 -6.36
CA GLU A 56 -1.08 -9.94 -5.49
C GLU A 56 0.01 -10.87 -4.96
N GLY A 57 0.94 -11.28 -5.82
CA GLY A 57 2.08 -12.11 -5.41
C GLY A 57 3.01 -11.38 -4.45
N CYS A 58 3.25 -10.08 -4.66
CA CYS A 58 4.00 -9.25 -3.71
C CYS A 58 3.29 -9.18 -2.35
N LEU A 59 1.98 -8.96 -2.31
CA LEU A 59 1.21 -8.90 -1.06
C LEU A 59 1.22 -10.24 -0.31
N ALA A 60 1.08 -11.36 -1.03
CA ALA A 60 1.15 -12.68 -0.43
C ALA A 60 2.52 -12.95 0.22
N LYS A 61 3.60 -12.64 -0.51
CA LYS A 61 4.98 -12.76 0.00
C LYS A 61 5.24 -11.78 1.15
N LEU A 62 4.70 -10.55 1.07
CA LEU A 62 4.85 -9.53 2.10
C LEU A 62 4.28 -10.00 3.43
N LYS A 63 3.05 -10.54 3.40
CA LYS A 63 2.39 -11.11 4.57
C LYS A 63 3.13 -12.33 5.13
N ALA A 64 3.74 -13.15 4.27
CA ALA A 64 4.57 -14.27 4.72
C ALA A 64 5.89 -13.79 5.36
N ALA A 65 6.49 -12.72 4.83
CA ALA A 65 7.76 -12.16 5.30
C ALA A 65 7.64 -11.40 6.63
N ASP A 66 6.50 -10.74 6.87
CA ASP A 66 6.14 -10.17 8.17
C ASP A 66 4.61 -10.12 8.34
N PRO A 67 4.02 -11.13 9.03
CA PRO A 67 2.59 -11.17 9.28
C PRO A 67 2.08 -10.03 10.17
N THR A 68 2.97 -9.32 10.85
CA THR A 68 2.63 -8.22 11.79
C THR A 68 2.87 -6.84 11.19
N PHE A 69 3.24 -6.76 9.91
CA PHE A 69 3.58 -5.49 9.30
C PHE A 69 2.34 -4.63 8.99
N ALA A 70 2.09 -3.62 9.82
CA ALA A 70 0.89 -2.77 9.74
C ALA A 70 0.66 -2.14 8.36
N MET A 71 1.70 -1.59 7.72
CA MET A 71 1.54 -1.01 6.38
C MET A 71 1.27 -2.05 5.30
N GLY A 72 1.79 -3.27 5.45
CA GLY A 72 1.53 -4.37 4.53
C GLY A 72 0.05 -4.78 4.55
N HIS A 73 -0.56 -4.82 5.73
CA HIS A 73 -2.01 -5.02 5.85
C HIS A 73 -2.82 -3.83 5.32
N ALA A 74 -2.36 -2.60 5.58
CA ALA A 74 -3.06 -1.41 5.13
C ALA A 74 -3.13 -1.31 3.60
N ILE A 75 -2.00 -1.55 2.91
CA ILE A 75 -2.00 -1.54 1.44
C ILE A 75 -2.82 -2.71 0.86
N ALA A 76 -2.79 -3.90 1.46
CA ALA A 76 -3.59 -5.03 1.01
C ALA A 76 -5.10 -4.74 1.09
N ASN A 77 -5.56 -4.27 2.26
CA ASN A 77 -6.97 -3.93 2.46
C ASN A 77 -7.39 -2.76 1.57
N GLY A 78 -6.53 -1.74 1.44
CA GLY A 78 -6.82 -0.55 0.65
C GLY A 78 -6.97 -0.81 -0.84
N LEU A 79 -6.18 -1.75 -1.39
CA LEU A 79 -6.29 -2.15 -2.79
C LEU A 79 -7.61 -2.88 -3.07
N VAL A 80 -8.09 -3.71 -2.14
CA VAL A 80 -9.41 -4.35 -2.28
C VAL A 80 -10.51 -3.29 -2.31
N LEU A 81 -10.45 -2.29 -1.41
CA LEU A 81 -11.43 -1.21 -1.32
C LEU A 81 -11.51 -0.35 -2.60
N ILE A 82 -10.36 -0.06 -3.23
CA ILE A 82 -10.32 0.76 -4.45
C ILE A 82 -10.62 -0.08 -5.70
N GLY A 83 -10.23 -1.37 -5.71
CA GLY A 83 -10.20 -2.18 -6.93
C GLY A 83 -11.47 -2.99 -7.24
N THR A 84 -12.36 -3.23 -6.27
CA THR A 84 -13.41 -4.26 -6.41
C THR A 84 -14.84 -3.75 -6.28
N GLY A 85 -15.06 -2.49 -5.92
CA GLY A 85 -16.39 -1.99 -5.54
C GLY A 85 -16.93 -2.61 -4.24
N SER A 86 -16.14 -3.44 -3.55
CA SER A 86 -16.46 -3.97 -2.23
C SER A 86 -16.32 -2.89 -1.15
N SER A 87 -16.90 -3.17 0.01
CA SER A 87 -16.73 -2.34 1.21
C SER A 87 -16.74 -3.22 2.45
N VAL A 88 -16.23 -2.70 3.56
CA VAL A 88 -16.28 -3.39 4.86
C VAL A 88 -17.71 -3.74 5.31
N ARG A 89 -18.74 -3.13 4.71
CA ARG A 89 -20.15 -3.46 4.97
C ARG A 89 -20.64 -4.65 4.14
N LEU A 90 -20.12 -4.79 2.93
CA LEU A 90 -20.58 -5.79 1.94
C LEU A 90 -19.73 -7.06 1.97
N ASP A 91 -18.46 -6.93 2.34
CA ASP A 91 -17.48 -8.01 2.36
C ASP A 91 -17.06 -8.32 3.81
N ARG A 92 -17.48 -9.50 4.29
CA ARG A 92 -17.19 -9.96 5.65
C ARG A 92 -15.72 -10.29 5.87
N GLU A 93 -15.04 -10.80 4.84
CA GLU A 93 -13.62 -11.15 4.93
C GLU A 93 -12.77 -9.88 5.00
N LEU A 94 -13.09 -8.90 4.17
CA LEU A 94 -12.48 -7.57 4.24
C LEU A 94 -12.72 -6.90 5.60
N ALA A 95 -13.94 -7.00 6.14
CA ALA A 95 -14.25 -6.47 7.46
C ALA A 95 -13.43 -7.15 8.57
N LEU A 96 -13.23 -8.47 8.48
CA LEU A 96 -12.36 -9.21 9.39
C LEU A 96 -10.89 -8.80 9.24
N ALA A 97 -10.40 -8.65 8.01
CA ALA A 97 -9.03 -8.25 7.72
C ALA A 97 -8.71 -6.86 8.29
N VAL A 98 -9.61 -5.89 8.10
CA VAL A 98 -9.47 -4.54 8.68
C VAL A 98 -9.48 -4.58 10.21
N ARG A 99 -10.37 -5.36 10.84
CA ARG A 99 -10.38 -5.53 12.30
C ARG A 99 -9.08 -6.13 12.82
N ASN A 100 -8.60 -7.20 12.18
CA ASN A 100 -7.35 -7.87 12.57
C ASN A 100 -6.17 -6.92 12.48
N MET A 101 -6.08 -6.13 11.41
CA MET A 101 -5.06 -5.11 11.26
C MET A 101 -5.12 -4.07 12.40
N VAL A 102 -6.32 -3.59 12.74
CA VAL A 102 -6.51 -2.63 13.85
C VAL A 102 -6.09 -3.23 15.19
N GLU A 103 -6.45 -4.48 15.49
CA GLU A 103 -6.04 -5.11 16.76
C GLU A 103 -4.53 -5.35 16.81
N MET A 104 -3.94 -5.88 15.75
CA MET A 104 -2.49 -6.06 15.63
C MET A 104 -1.74 -4.73 15.78
N SER A 105 -2.25 -3.64 15.23
CA SER A 105 -1.63 -2.31 15.35
C SER A 105 -1.48 -1.81 16.80
N LYS A 106 -2.34 -2.30 17.71
CA LYS A 106 -2.29 -1.95 19.14
C LYS A 106 -1.25 -2.78 19.90
N ALA A 107 -0.89 -3.95 19.37
CA ALA A 107 0.02 -4.89 20.01
C ALA A 107 1.51 -4.56 19.77
N GLN A 108 1.81 -3.61 18.89
CA GLN A 108 3.19 -3.25 18.51
C GLN A 108 3.40 -1.73 18.46
N PRO A 109 4.63 -1.25 18.69
CA PRO A 109 4.96 0.14 18.47
C PRO A 109 4.92 0.47 16.97
N LEU A 110 4.13 1.47 16.61
CA LEU A 110 4.01 1.96 15.23
C LEU A 110 4.57 3.37 15.10
N THR A 111 5.06 3.70 13.90
CA THR A 111 5.42 5.08 13.57
C THR A 111 4.15 5.95 13.43
N PRO A 112 4.27 7.29 13.52
CA PRO A 112 3.13 8.19 13.31
C PRO A 112 2.41 7.98 11.97
N ARG A 113 3.17 7.70 10.90
CA ARG A 113 2.64 7.45 9.55
C ARG A 113 1.79 6.18 9.49
N GLU A 114 2.25 5.11 10.12
CA GLU A 114 1.55 3.82 10.12
C GLU A 114 0.25 3.91 10.91
N ARG A 115 0.25 4.63 12.05
CA ARG A 115 -0.98 4.91 12.81
C ARG A 115 -2.01 5.68 11.99
N LEU A 116 -1.59 6.59 11.10
CA LEU A 116 -2.51 7.29 10.21
C LEU A 116 -3.17 6.33 9.22
N HIS A 117 -2.41 5.45 8.57
CA HIS A 117 -2.94 4.48 7.62
C HIS A 117 -3.91 3.50 8.29
N VAL A 118 -3.56 2.95 9.46
CA VAL A 118 -4.46 2.06 10.22
C VAL A 118 -5.76 2.77 10.61
N ARG A 119 -5.70 4.04 11.01
CA ARG A 119 -6.90 4.80 11.39
C ARG A 119 -7.83 5.07 10.20
N LEU A 120 -7.28 5.28 9.01
CA LEU A 120 -8.07 5.55 7.81
C LEU A 120 -8.85 4.31 7.39
N ASP A 121 -8.22 3.15 7.36
CA ASP A 121 -8.91 1.88 7.02
C ASP A 121 -10.00 1.54 8.05
N ARG A 122 -9.82 1.94 9.31
CA ARG A 122 -10.86 1.77 10.36
C ARG A 122 -12.10 2.64 10.11
N GLN A 123 -11.94 3.81 9.50
CA GLN A 123 -12.98 4.83 9.42
C GLN A 123 -13.50 5.09 8.00
N ALA A 124 -12.93 4.46 6.97
CA ALA A 124 -13.18 4.78 5.57
C ALA A 124 -14.69 4.81 5.25
N PRO A 125 -15.28 6.01 5.04
CA PRO A 125 -16.50 6.14 4.27
C PRO A 125 -16.16 5.88 2.79
N PRO A 126 -17.12 5.44 1.94
CA PRO A 126 -16.86 5.02 0.56
C PRO A 126 -16.26 6.10 -0.37
N SER A 127 -16.00 7.32 0.10
CA SER A 127 -15.61 8.48 -0.73
C SER A 127 -14.19 9.02 -0.53
N HIS A 128 -13.39 8.52 0.43
CA HIS A 128 -12.02 9.00 0.62
C HIS A 128 -11.02 7.94 0.18
N SER A 129 -10.45 8.15 -1.02
CA SER A 129 -9.46 7.27 -1.63
C SER A 129 -8.16 7.24 -0.82
N ILE A 130 -7.75 6.02 -0.44
CA ILE A 130 -6.47 5.67 0.17
C ILE A 130 -5.26 6.18 -0.66
N SER A 131 -5.44 6.45 -1.97
CA SER A 131 -4.42 7.05 -2.83
C SER A 131 -3.86 8.38 -2.30
N SER A 132 -4.67 9.18 -1.61
CA SER A 132 -4.23 10.48 -1.07
C SER A 132 -3.19 10.35 0.06
N VAL A 133 -3.12 9.22 0.76
CA VAL A 133 -2.32 9.07 1.98
C VAL A 133 -1.09 8.17 1.81
N LEU A 134 -1.13 7.20 0.90
CA LEU A 134 0.05 6.38 0.58
C LEU A 134 1.22 7.22 0.01
N ILE A 135 0.92 8.35 -0.63
CA ILE A 135 1.90 9.23 -1.32
C ILE A 135 2.18 10.52 -0.51
N GLY A 136 1.54 10.74 0.63
CA GLY A 136 1.81 11.91 1.47
C GLY A 136 1.43 13.25 0.83
N HIS A 137 0.35 13.29 0.03
CA HIS A 137 -0.16 14.57 -0.46
C HIS A 137 -0.83 15.33 0.69
N ARG A 138 -0.22 16.47 1.08
CA ARG A 138 -0.97 17.54 1.75
C ARG A 138 -2.23 17.85 0.92
N PRO A 139 -3.35 18.26 1.55
CA PRO A 139 -4.55 18.63 0.83
C PRO A 139 -4.26 19.91 0.03
N CYS A 140 -3.77 19.73 -1.19
CA CYS A 140 -3.75 20.79 -2.18
C CYS A 140 -5.21 20.94 -2.64
N HIS A 141 -5.74 22.15 -2.49
CA HIS A 141 -6.99 22.58 -3.10
C HIS A 141 -7.20 21.95 -4.48
N VAL A 142 -8.39 21.36 -4.65
CA VAL A 142 -9.13 21.22 -5.91
C VAL A 142 -8.35 21.67 -7.16
N ALA A 143 -7.80 20.72 -7.90
CA ALA A 143 -7.31 20.95 -9.25
C ALA A 143 -8.47 20.74 -10.25
N PRO A 144 -8.81 21.74 -11.07
CA PRO A 144 -9.98 21.72 -11.96
C PRO A 144 -9.62 21.08 -13.30
N TRP A 145 -9.67 19.75 -13.42
CA TRP A 145 -9.42 19.08 -14.72
C TRP A 145 -10.36 17.90 -15.02
N LEU A 146 -11.53 17.84 -14.38
CA LEU A 146 -12.62 16.94 -14.76
C LEU A 146 -13.78 17.70 -15.44
N SER A 147 -13.47 18.52 -16.43
CA SER A 147 -14.47 19.05 -17.36
C SER A 147 -13.87 19.33 -18.73
N VAL A 148 -13.59 18.25 -19.46
CA VAL A 148 -13.92 18.09 -20.89
C VAL A 148 -14.03 16.57 -21.05
N GLY A 149 -15.18 15.94 -21.30
CA GLY A 149 -16.22 16.28 -22.27
C GLY A 149 -16.25 15.12 -23.27
N LEU A 150 -17.46 14.63 -23.54
CA LEU A 150 -17.83 13.65 -24.58
C LEU A 150 -16.96 13.68 -25.85
#